data_AF-A0A7S3F782-F1
#
_entry.id   AF-A0A7S3F782-F1
#
_cell.length_a   1.000
_cell.length_b   1.000
_cell.length_c   1.000
_cell.angle_alpha   90.00
_cell.angle_beta   90.00
_cell.angle_gamma   90.00
#
_symmetry.space_group_name_H-M   'P 1'
#
loop_
_entity.id
_entity.type
_entity.pdbx_description
1 polymer ?
#
loop_
_entity_poly.entity_id
_entity_poly.type
_entity_poly.pdbx_seq_one_letter_code
_entity_poly.pdbx_strand_id
1 'polypeptide(L)'
;EKVGYAEAVFGLAQLVTALPVGYLSDKIISRRRCANLGAVLLAFQTAATIVVLLVPMDAKLRYYGYTICMAVQGLCSGILNGPVQALLADETPDGKRSSVYTLLFVAYLFPSIL
;
A
#
# COMPACT_ATOMS: atom_id res chain seq x y z
N GLU A 1 8.79 -19.61 -8.61
CA GLU A 1 8.61 -20.05 -7.20
C GLU A 1 9.01 -18.99 -6.17
N LYS A 2 10.27 -18.53 -6.14
CA LYS A 2 10.74 -17.55 -5.13
C LYS A 2 9.95 -16.21 -5.11
N VAL A 3 9.51 -15.72 -6.25
CA VAL A 3 8.75 -14.45 -6.35
C VAL A 3 7.38 -14.55 -5.68
N GLY A 4 6.71 -15.70 -5.78
CA GLY A 4 5.39 -15.91 -5.16
C GLY A 4 5.43 -15.86 -3.63
N TYR A 5 6.55 -16.27 -3.01
CA TYR A 5 6.73 -16.10 -1.57
C TYR A 5 6.87 -14.63 -1.16
N ALA A 6 7.55 -13.81 -1.97
CA ALA A 6 7.68 -12.38 -1.69
C ALA A 6 6.33 -11.66 -1.80
N GLU A 7 5.49 -12.03 -2.78
CA GLU A 7 4.12 -11.51 -2.90
C GLU A 7 3.19 -12.00 -1.79
N ALA A 8 3.32 -13.26 -1.36
CA ALA A 8 2.58 -13.76 -0.22
C ALA A 8 2.92 -12.99 1.06
N VAL A 9 4.20 -12.66 1.26
CA VAL A 9 4.65 -11.82 2.39
C VAL A 9 4.06 -10.42 2.31
N PHE A 10 3.98 -9.81 1.13
CA PHE A 10 3.28 -8.54 0.92
C PHE A 10 1.81 -8.63 1.36
N GLY A 11 1.07 -9.63 0.88
CA GLY A 11 -0.34 -9.81 1.21
C GLY A 11 -0.58 -10.05 2.71
N LEU A 12 0.28 -10.85 3.35
CA LEU A 12 0.22 -11.09 4.79
C LEU A 12 0.51 -9.83 5.60
N ALA A 13 1.55 -9.06 5.23
CA ALA A 13 1.87 -7.81 5.90
C ALA A 13 0.75 -6.78 5.77
N GLN A 14 0.11 -6.73 4.60
CA GLN A 14 -1.07 -5.89 4.37
C GLN A 14 -2.25 -6.31 5.25
N LEU A 15 -2.52 -7.62 5.34
CA LEU A 15 -3.61 -8.14 6.17
C LEU A 15 -3.41 -7.80 7.65
N VAL A 16 -2.19 -8.01 8.16
CA VAL A 16 -1.83 -7.77 9.56
C VAL A 16 -1.96 -6.29 9.93
N THR A 17 -1.70 -5.38 8.99
CA THR A 17 -1.78 -3.94 9.24
C THR A 17 -3.14 -3.33 8.96
N ALA A 18 -3.94 -3.91 8.07
CA ALA A 18 -5.24 -3.36 7.69
C ALA A 18 -6.19 -3.21 8.90
N LEU A 19 -6.27 -4.24 9.76
CA LEU A 19 -7.14 -4.25 10.94
C LEU A 19 -6.75 -3.21 12.01
N PRO A 20 -5.51 -3.20 12.55
CA PRO A 20 -5.14 -2.24 13.59
C PRO A 20 -5.13 -0.81 13.06
N VAL A 21 -4.73 -0.58 11.81
CA VAL A 21 -4.66 0.77 11.25
C VAL A 21 -6.05 1.33 10.99
N GLY A 22 -7.00 0.51 10.53
CA GLY A 22 -8.40 0.90 10.44
C GLY A 22 -8.91 1.43 11.79
N TYR A 23 -8.69 0.66 12.86
CA TYR A 23 -9.07 1.05 14.22
C TYR A 23 -8.38 2.35 14.70
N LEU A 24 -7.06 2.47 14.47
CA LEU A 24 -6.27 3.65 14.84
C LEU A 24 -6.73 4.91 14.09
N SER A 25 -7.05 4.77 12.80
CA SER A 25 -7.47 5.88 11.93
C SER A 25 -8.89 6.37 12.22
N ASP A 26 -9.72 5.54 12.86
CA ASP A 26 -11.08 5.91 13.24
C ASP A 26 -11.16 6.50 14.64
N LYS A 27 -10.31 6.05 15.59
CA LYS A 27 -10.43 6.46 17.00
C LYS A 27 -9.35 7.42 17.50
N ILE A 28 -8.13 7.37 16.97
CA ILE A 28 -6.97 8.02 17.61
C ILE A 28 -6.36 9.07 16.69
N ILE A 29 -6.20 8.75 15.41
CA ILE A 29 -5.50 9.59 14.43
C ILE A 29 -6.50 10.01 13.36
N SER A 30 -6.58 11.31 13.04
CA SER A 30 -7.41 11.77 11.92
C SER A 30 -7.07 11.01 10.62
N ARG A 31 -8.08 10.49 9.92
CA ARG A 31 -7.95 9.74 8.65
C ARG A 31 -6.97 10.37 7.65
N ARG A 32 -7.00 11.70 7.50
CA ARG A 32 -6.08 12.49 6.64
C ARG A 32 -4.60 12.40 7.04
N ARG A 33 -4.29 12.38 8.35
CA ARG A 33 -2.91 12.22 8.85
C ARG A 33 -2.41 10.80 8.64
N CYS A 34 -3.25 9.79 8.86
CA CYS A 34 -2.92 8.40 8.54
C CYS A 34 -2.61 8.22 7.05
N ALA A 35 -3.44 8.80 6.16
CA ALA A 35 -3.22 8.76 4.73
C ALA A 35 -1.89 9.43 4.32
N ASN A 36 -1.61 10.63 4.84
CA ASN A 36 -0.35 11.33 4.55
C ASN A 36 0.88 10.56 5.05
N LEU A 37 0.82 9.98 6.25
CA LEU A 37 1.90 9.13 6.78
C LEU A 37 2.13 7.90 5.91
N GLY A 38 1.05 7.21 5.51
CA GLY A 38 1.13 6.08 4.58
C GLY A 38 1.77 6.47 3.25
N ALA A 39 1.39 7.63 2.69
CA ALA A 39 1.92 8.10 1.42
C ALA A 39 3.43 8.43 1.49
N VAL A 40 3.86 9.08 2.56
CA VAL A 40 5.28 9.36 2.80
C VAL A 40 6.07 8.07 2.96
N LEU A 41 5.59 7.13 3.78
CA LEU A 41 6.24 5.83 3.98
C LEU A 41 6.34 5.03 2.69
N LEU A 42 5.29 5.06 1.86
CA LEU A 42 5.28 4.39 0.56
C LEU A 42 6.31 5.00 -0.41
N ALA A 43 6.48 6.32 -0.42
CA ALA A 43 7.51 6.98 -1.22
C ALA A 43 8.93 6.57 -0.79
N PHE A 44 9.21 6.53 0.53
CA PHE A 44 10.49 6.06 1.05
C PHE A 44 10.74 4.57 0.73
N GLN A 45 9.72 3.73 0.88
CA GLN A 45 9.80 2.31 0.55
C GLN A 45 10.05 2.08 -0.94
N THR A 46 9.43 2.87 -1.81
CA THR A 46 9.64 2.79 -3.27
C THR A 46 11.08 3.15 -3.61
N ALA A 47 11.61 4.24 -3.02
CA ALA A 47 13.01 4.61 -3.20
C ALA A 47 13.97 3.51 -2.70
N ALA A 48 13.71 2.92 -1.54
CA ALA A 48 14.51 1.81 -1.01
C ALA A 48 14.50 0.59 -1.94
N THR A 49 13.34 0.26 -2.52
CA THR A 49 13.20 -0.85 -3.48
C THR A 49 14.01 -0.60 -4.74
N ILE A 50 13.99 0.63 -5.27
CA ILE A 50 14.80 1.01 -6.43
C ILE A 50 16.30 0.85 -6.13
N VAL A 51 16.77 1.29 -4.95
CA VAL A 51 18.17 1.12 -4.54
C VAL A 51 18.56 -0.35 -4.48
N VAL A 52 17.74 -1.22 -3.88
CA VAL A 52 18.00 -2.67 -3.80
C VAL A 52 18.06 -3.32 -5.19
N LEU A 53 17.33 -2.79 -6.17
CA LEU A 53 17.32 -3.31 -7.54
C LEU A 53 18.50 -2.80 -8.39
N LEU A 54 18.99 -1.59 -8.14
CA LEU A 54 20.04 -0.95 -8.92
C LEU A 54 21.46 -1.23 -8.39
N VAL A 55 21.62 -1.48 -7.10
CA VAL A 55 22.95 -1.77 -6.52
C VAL A 55 23.38 -3.20 -6.92
N PRO A 56 24.56 -3.37 -7.52
CA PRO A 56 25.08 -4.71 -7.82
C PRO A 56 25.38 -5.44 -6.51
N MET A 57 24.60 -6.48 -6.22
CA MET A 57 24.72 -7.32 -5.05
C MET A 57 24.62 -8.80 -5.44
N ASP A 58 25.10 -9.68 -4.57
CA ASP A 58 24.86 -11.12 -4.71
C ASP A 58 23.37 -11.43 -4.85
N ALA A 59 23.04 -12.37 -5.74
CA ALA A 59 21.67 -12.74 -6.06
C ALA A 59 20.85 -13.17 -4.83
N LYS A 60 21.50 -13.79 -3.83
CA LYS A 60 20.87 -14.17 -2.55
C LYS A 60 20.53 -12.94 -1.70
N LEU A 61 21.47 -12.01 -1.53
CA LEU A 61 21.26 -10.78 -0.75
C LEU A 61 20.18 -9.90 -1.38
N ARG A 62 20.18 -9.78 -2.72
CA ARG A 62 19.16 -9.04 -3.45
C ARG A 62 17.76 -9.61 -3.24
N TYR A 63 17.61 -10.93 -3.25
CA TYR A 63 16.33 -11.59 -3.01
C TYR A 63 15.79 -11.33 -1.59
N TYR A 64 16.63 -11.47 -0.56
CA TYR A 64 16.22 -11.17 0.82
C TYR A 64 15.88 -9.68 0.99
N GLY A 65 16.70 -8.78 0.44
CA GLY A 65 16.43 -7.34 0.45
C GLY A 65 15.10 -6.98 -0.21
N TYR A 66 14.81 -7.58 -1.38
CA TYR A 66 13.55 -7.39 -2.08
C TYR A 66 12.36 -7.91 -1.27
N THR A 67 12.48 -9.07 -0.64
CA THR A 67 11.41 -9.66 0.18
C THR A 67 11.07 -8.77 1.38
N ILE A 68 12.09 -8.18 2.02
CA ILE A 68 11.89 -7.20 3.10
C ILE A 68 11.19 -5.95 2.57
N CYS A 69 11.59 -5.45 1.40
CA CYS A 69 10.95 -4.30 0.77
C CYS A 69 9.46 -4.57 0.47
N MET A 70 9.11 -5.78 0.00
CA MET A 70 7.73 -6.20 -0.24
C MET A 70 6.92 -6.31 1.06
N ALA A 71 7.52 -6.81 2.14
CA ALA A 71 6.89 -6.82 3.46
C ALA A 71 6.53 -5.41 3.91
N VAL A 72 7.50 -4.49 3.85
CA VAL A 72 7.29 -3.08 4.23
C VAL A 72 6.26 -2.40 3.31
N GLN A 73 6.25 -2.75 2.02
CA GLN A 73 5.23 -2.27 1.09
C GLN A 73 3.82 -2.71 1.49
N GLY A 74 3.68 -3.97 1.91
CA GLY A 74 2.41 -4.51 2.41
C GLY A 74 1.92 -3.72 3.63
N LEU A 75 2.81 -3.40 4.56
CA LEU A 75 2.49 -2.56 5.71
C LEU A 75 2.02 -1.15 5.29
N CYS A 76 2.76 -0.50 4.39
CA CYS A 76 2.40 0.84 3.89
C CYS A 76 1.06 0.83 3.14
N SER A 77 0.84 -0.19 2.31
CA SER A 77 -0.39 -0.40 1.55
C SER A 77 -1.60 -0.62 2.48
N GLY A 78 -1.43 -1.39 3.55
CA GLY A 78 -2.47 -1.60 4.57
C GLY A 78 -2.83 -0.31 5.31
N ILE A 79 -1.83 0.55 5.59
CA ILE A 79 -2.04 1.85 6.23
C ILE A 79 -2.78 2.83 5.32
N LEU A 80 -2.52 2.79 4.01
CA LEU A 80 -3.01 3.80 3.08
C LEU A 80 -4.42 3.44 2.55
N ASN A 81 -4.64 2.18 2.16
CA ASN A 81 -5.87 1.80 1.45
C ASN A 81 -7.15 2.03 2.27
N GLY A 82 -7.17 1.66 3.55
CA GLY A 82 -8.35 1.82 4.39
C GLY A 82 -8.75 3.29 4.61
N PRO A 83 -7.88 4.11 5.21
CA PRO A 83 -8.18 5.53 5.49
C PRO A 83 -8.44 6.36 4.25
N VAL A 84 -7.77 6.10 3.12
CA VAL A 84 -8.01 6.83 1.87
C VAL A 84 -9.38 6.50 1.29
N GLN A 85 -9.80 5.23 1.32
CA GLN A 85 -11.14 4.85 0.88
C GLN A 85 -12.23 5.40 1.81
N ALA A 86 -11.99 5.43 3.13
CA ALA A 86 -12.91 6.05 4.08
C ALA A 86 -13.02 7.57 3.84
N LEU A 87 -11.89 8.26 3.64
CA LEU A 87 -11.88 9.69 3.34
C LEU A 87 -12.60 9.99 2.01
N LEU A 88 -12.41 9.15 0.99
CA LEU A 88 -13.13 9.29 -0.28
C LEU A 88 -14.64 9.13 -0.11
N ALA A 89 -15.08 8.21 0.74
CA ALA A 89 -16.49 8.00 1.03
C ALA A 89 -17.12 9.19 1.77
N ASP A 90 -16.37 9.83 2.67
CA ASP A 90 -16.82 11.01 3.43
C ASP A 90 -16.97 12.25 2.53
N GLU A 91 -16.07 12.44 1.56
CA GLU A 91 -16.06 13.60 0.65
C GLU A 91 -17.00 13.43 -0.56
N THR A 92 -17.50 12.21 -0.82
CA THR A 92 -18.36 11.96 -1.97
C THR A 92 -19.83 12.25 -1.64
N PRO A 93 -20.53 13.08 -2.44
CA PRO A 93 -21.95 13.36 -2.25
C PRO A 93 -22.80 12.10 -2.24
N ASP A 94 -23.82 12.08 -1.37
CA ASP A 94 -24.77 10.97 -1.27
C ASP A 94 -25.40 10.66 -2.63
N GLY A 95 -25.47 9.37 -2.96
CA GLY A 95 -25.98 8.87 -4.25
C GLY A 95 -24.96 8.81 -5.39
N LYS A 96 -23.79 9.45 -5.28
CA LYS A 96 -22.72 9.38 -6.31
C LYS A 96 -21.55 8.45 -5.95
N ARG A 97 -21.55 7.88 -4.74
CA ARG A 97 -20.49 6.99 -4.24
C ARG A 97 -20.13 5.90 -5.23
N SER A 98 -21.11 5.18 -5.77
CA SER A 98 -20.87 4.09 -6.73
C SER A 98 -20.08 4.55 -7.97
N SER A 99 -20.47 5.67 -8.59
CA SER A 99 -19.77 6.19 -9.78
C SER A 99 -18.34 6.63 -9.50
N VAL A 100 -18.08 7.22 -8.32
CA VAL A 100 -16.73 7.63 -7.92
C VAL A 100 -15.84 6.42 -7.66
N TYR A 101 -16.35 5.37 -7.01
CA TYR A 101 -15.61 4.11 -6.85
C TYR A 101 -15.37 3.43 -8.20
N THR A 102 -16.30 3.45 -9.15
CA THR A 102 -16.07 2.92 -10.49
C THR A 102 -14.92 3.65 -11.18
N LEU A 103 -14.87 4.98 -11.11
CA LEU A 103 -13.75 5.77 -11.65
C LEU A 103 -12.40 5.40 -10.99
N LEU A 104 -12.39 5.20 -9.67
CA LEU A 104 -11.21 4.76 -8.94
C LEU A 104 -10.70 3.40 -9.47
N PHE A 105 -11.58 2.41 -9.64
CA PHE A 105 -11.18 1.09 -10.15
C PHE A 105 -10.75 1.13 -11.62
N VAL A 106 -11.36 1.98 -12.44
CA VAL A 106 -10.89 2.21 -13.82
C VAL A 106 -9.48 2.81 -13.82
N ALA A 107 -9.19 3.75 -12.92
CA ALA A 107 -7.86 4.32 -12.77
C ALA A 107 -6.82 3.29 -12.33
N TYR A 108 -7.18 2.30 -11.51
CA TYR A 108 -6.31 1.16 -11.16
C TYR A 108 -6.05 0.21 -12.34
N LEU A 109 -6.98 0.15 -13.30
CA LEU A 109 -6.89 -0.77 -14.44
C LEU A 109 -5.83 -0.33 -15.46
N PHE A 110 -5.69 0.98 -15.69
CA PHE A 110 -4.71 1.56 -16.62
C PHE A 110 -3.26 1.10 -16.37
N PRO A 111 -2.68 1.25 -15.17
CA PRO A 111 -1.30 0.81 -14.90
C PRO A 111 -1.13 -0.70 -14.83
N SER A 112 -2.22 -1.48 -14.83
CA SER A 112 -2.15 -2.94 -14.83
C SER A 112 -2.04 -3.52 -16.26
N ILE A 113 -2.35 -2.72 -17.27
CA ILE A 113 -2.32 -3.10 -18.70
C ILE A 113 -1.03 -2.59 -19.38
N LEU A 114 -0.41 -1.56 -18.82
CA LEU A 114 0.83 -0.92 -19.30
C LEU A 114 2.07 -1.63 -18.75
#